data_AF-A0A0K2RCY5-F1
#
_entry.id   AF-A0A0K2RCY5-F1
#
_cell.length_a   1.000
_cell.length_b   1.000
_cell.length_c   1.000
_cell.angle_alpha   90.00
_cell.angle_beta   90.00
_cell.angle_gamma   90.00
#
_symmetry.space_group_name_H-M   'P 1'
#
loop_
_entity.id
_entity.type
_entity.pdbx_description
1 polymer ?
#
loop_
_entity_poly.entity_id
_entity_poly.type
_entity_poly.pdbx_seq_one_letter_code
_entity_poly.pdbx_strand_id
1 'polypeptide(L)'
;MTHVRTIILGASHWHVPLCAPAIAEEHEVIGVGDDDVSRVQVQDLAEGWGAPVEADWRKLVDLPDVGLAYVFGPMTVWPKSVLR
;
A
#
# COMPACT_ATOMS: atom_id res chain seq x y z
N MET A 1 -7.64 -17.11 11.64
CA MET A 1 -7.34 -15.73 12.10
C MET A 1 -7.80 -14.79 11.00
N THR A 2 -8.39 -13.64 11.33
CA THR A 2 -8.70 -12.61 10.33
C THR A 2 -7.40 -11.91 9.95
N HIS A 3 -7.09 -11.82 8.67
CA HIS A 3 -5.91 -11.10 8.18
C HIS A 3 -6.06 -9.60 8.53
N VAL A 4 -4.96 -8.92 8.85
CA VAL A 4 -5.01 -7.48 9.13
C VAL A 4 -5.23 -6.73 7.82
N ARG A 5 -6.25 -5.86 7.80
CA ARG A 5 -6.57 -4.99 6.68
C ARG A 5 -5.49 -3.94 6.51
N THR A 6 -4.80 -3.98 5.38
CA THR A 6 -3.52 -3.33 5.18
C THR A 6 -3.54 -2.46 3.94
N ILE A 7 -2.95 -1.27 4.02
CA ILE A 7 -2.69 -0.42 2.85
C ILE A 7 -1.19 -0.39 2.54
N ILE A 8 -0.87 -0.26 1.25
CA ILE A 8 0.51 -0.08 0.78
C ILE A 8 0.65 1.35 0.26
N LEU A 9 1.65 2.09 0.71
CA LEU A 9 1.94 3.44 0.24
C LEU A 9 3.34 3.48 -0.39
N GLY A 10 3.48 4.11 -1.56
CA GLY A 10 4.73 4.12 -2.33
C GLY A 10 5.00 2.80 -3.06
N ALA A 11 3.97 2.22 -3.67
CA ALA A 11 4.00 0.88 -4.29
C ALA A 11 5.06 0.70 -5.39
N SER A 12 5.46 1.79 -6.07
CA SER A 12 6.52 1.77 -7.09
C SER A 12 7.93 1.73 -6.50
N HIS A 13 8.06 1.76 -5.17
CA HIS A 13 9.36 1.63 -4.53
C HIS A 13 9.98 0.25 -4.81
N TRP A 14 11.29 0.22 -5.05
CA TRP A 14 11.99 -0.95 -5.55
C TRP A 14 11.94 -2.19 -4.64
N HIS A 15 11.74 -2.00 -3.33
CA HIS A 15 11.62 -3.09 -2.38
C HIS A 15 10.26 -3.81 -2.41
N VAL A 16 9.19 -3.16 -2.89
CA VAL A 16 7.83 -3.68 -2.74
C VAL A 16 7.64 -5.05 -3.38
N PRO A 17 8.15 -5.32 -4.60
CA PRO A 17 8.03 -6.66 -5.21
C PRO A 17 8.69 -7.78 -4.40
N LEU A 18 9.74 -7.48 -3.63
CA LEU A 18 10.44 -8.47 -2.81
C LEU A 18 9.61 -8.90 -1.60
N CYS A 19 8.80 -7.99 -1.06
CA CYS A 19 7.95 -8.24 0.10
C CYS A 19 6.55 -8.73 -0.30
N ALA A 20 6.15 -8.56 -1.56
CA ALA A 20 4.77 -8.77 -1.99
C ALA A 20 4.19 -10.16 -1.70
N PRO A 21 4.94 -11.28 -1.88
CA PRO A 21 4.44 -12.60 -1.52
C PRO A 21 4.14 -12.74 -0.02
N ALA A 22 5.06 -12.28 0.84
CA ALA A 22 4.89 -12.34 2.29
C ALA A 22 3.75 -11.44 2.77
N ILE A 23 3.59 -10.26 2.16
CA ILE A 23 2.46 -9.37 2.46
C ILE A 23 1.14 -10.04 2.10
N ALA A 24 1.04 -10.70 0.94
CA ALA A 24 -0.16 -11.41 0.52
C ALA A 24 -0.50 -12.61 1.42
N GLU A 25 0.52 -13.29 1.95
CA GLU A 25 0.35 -14.42 2.87
C GLU A 25 -0.17 -13.99 4.24
N GLU A 26 0.29 -12.84 4.75
CA GLU A 26 0.01 -12.41 6.14
C GLU A 26 -1.14 -11.40 6.26
N HIS A 27 -1.44 -10.65 5.18
CA HIS A 27 -2.31 -9.47 5.24
C HIS A 27 -3.38 -9.43 4.15
N GLU A 28 -4.51 -8.80 4.46
CA GLU A 28 -5.53 -8.44 3.47
C GLU A 28 -5.18 -7.05 2.94
N VAL A 29 -4.62 -6.96 1.74
CA VAL A 29 -4.33 -5.65 1.14
C VAL A 29 -5.62 -5.05 0.60
N ILE A 30 -6.02 -3.91 1.15
CA ILE A 30 -7.29 -3.24 0.81
C ILE A 30 -7.11 -1.98 -0.03
N GLY A 31 -5.86 -1.60 -0.31
CA GLY A 31 -5.55 -0.43 -1.13
C GLY A 31 -4.06 -0.23 -1.36
N VAL A 32 -3.73 0.22 -2.57
CA VAL A 32 -2.36 0.45 -3.04
C VAL A 32 -2.22 1.90 -3.48
N GLY A 33 -1.30 2.62 -2.85
CA GLY A 33 -1.05 4.04 -3.06
C GLY A 33 0.29 4.28 -3.71
N ASP A 34 0.32 5.14 -4.73
CA ASP A 34 1.54 5.64 -5.34
C ASP A 34 1.28 6.99 -6.02
N ASP A 35 2.27 7.87 -6.07
CA ASP A 35 2.15 9.17 -6.76
C ASP A 35 1.91 9.00 -8.27
N ASP A 36 2.41 7.90 -8.85
CA ASP A 36 2.23 7.54 -10.26
C ASP A 36 1.60 6.15 -10.39
N VAL A 37 0.27 6.11 -10.22
CA VAL A 37 -0.53 4.89 -10.36
C VAL A 37 -0.53 4.32 -11.78
N SER A 38 -0.08 5.07 -12.80
CA SER A 38 -0.06 4.57 -14.18
C SER A 38 1.06 3.56 -14.47
N ARG A 39 2.02 3.44 -13.54
CA ARG A 39 3.14 2.50 -13.65
C ARG A 39 2.65 1.06 -13.68
N VAL A 40 3.13 0.30 -14.67
CA VAL A 40 2.83 -1.13 -14.82
C VAL A 40 3.09 -1.90 -13.53
N GLN A 41 4.22 -1.66 -12.86
CA GLN A 41 4.54 -2.29 -11.57
C GLN A 41 3.46 -2.06 -10.50
N VAL A 42 2.88 -0.85 -10.42
CA VAL A 42 1.85 -0.52 -9.43
C VAL A 42 0.55 -1.27 -9.76
N GLN A 43 0.19 -1.33 -11.04
CA GLN A 43 -0.96 -2.08 -11.52
C GLN A 43 -0.81 -3.58 -11.27
N ASP A 44 0.33 -4.16 -11.62
CA ASP A 44 0.62 -5.60 -11.46
C ASP A 44 0.56 -6.01 -9.97
N LEU A 45 1.10 -5.18 -9.08
CA LEU A 45 1.03 -5.43 -7.63
C LEU A 45 -0.41 -5.36 -7.11
N ALA A 46 -1.16 -4.33 -7.51
CA ALA A 46 -2.54 -4.16 -7.11
C ALA A 46 -3.44 -5.30 -7.62
N GLU A 47 -3.25 -5.73 -8.86
CA GLU A 47 -3.91 -6.89 -9.45
C GLU A 47 -3.57 -8.17 -8.68
N GLY A 48 -2.29 -8.40 -8.38
CA GLY A 48 -1.83 -9.56 -7.62
C GLY A 48 -2.42 -9.66 -6.22
N TRP A 49 -2.77 -8.53 -5.61
CA TRP A 49 -3.44 -8.46 -4.31
C TRP A 49 -4.96 -8.32 -4.39
N GLY A 50 -5.53 -8.09 -5.58
CA GLY A 50 -6.96 -7.80 -5.75
C GLY A 50 -7.40 -6.48 -5.11
N ALA A 51 -6.49 -5.51 -5.00
CA ALA A 51 -6.70 -4.25 -4.28
C ALA A 51 -6.84 -3.05 -5.24
N PRO A 52 -7.64 -2.02 -4.90
CA PRO A 52 -7.74 -0.80 -5.69
C PRO A 52 -6.46 0.05 -5.60
N VAL A 53 -6.19 0.80 -6.67
CA VAL A 53 -5.12 1.81 -6.70
C VAL A 53 -5.65 3.21 -6.41
N GLU A 54 -4.91 4.01 -5.66
CA GLU A 54 -5.24 5.42 -5.40
C GLU A 54 -4.00 6.32 -5.44
N ALA A 55 -4.09 7.42 -6.18
CA ALA A 55 -3.00 8.39 -6.26
C ALA A 55 -2.95 9.31 -5.02
N ASP A 56 -4.09 9.55 -4.38
CA ASP A 56 -4.16 10.32 -3.14
C ASP A 56 -4.17 9.38 -1.94
N TRP A 57 -3.02 9.24 -1.30
CA TRP A 57 -2.85 8.39 -0.12
C TRP A 57 -3.83 8.73 1.02
N ARG A 58 -4.35 9.97 1.09
CA ARG A 58 -5.32 10.37 2.11
C ARG A 58 -6.58 9.53 2.06
N LYS A 59 -7.04 9.19 0.85
CA LYS A 59 -8.21 8.32 0.67
C LYS A 59 -7.99 6.92 1.22
N LEU A 60 -6.75 6.43 1.21
CA LEU A 60 -6.41 5.10 1.71
C LEU A 60 -6.35 5.07 3.24
N VAL A 61 -5.84 6.12 3.88
CA VAL A 61 -5.84 6.21 5.35
C VAL A 61 -7.23 6.49 5.92
N ASP A 62 -8.12 7.09 5.13
CA ASP A 62 -9.53 7.33 5.49
C ASP A 62 -10.41 6.07 5.30
N LEU A 63 -9.87 4.96 4.80
CA LEU A 63 -10.61 3.70 4.69
C LEU A 63 -10.99 3.18 6.08
N PRO A 64 -12.20 2.61 6.23
CA PRO A 64 -12.60 2.01 7.49
C PRO A 64 -11.77 0.77 7.81
N ASP A 65 -11.48 0.60 9.10
CA ASP A 65 -10.84 -0.57 9.68
C ASP A 65 -9.44 -0.89 9.12
N VAL A 66 -8.68 0.13 8.70
CA VAL A 66 -7.25 -0.04 8.38
C VAL A 66 -6.49 -0.37 9.67
N GLY A 67 -5.86 -1.53 9.71
CA GLY A 67 -5.07 -2.00 10.86
C GLY A 67 -3.56 -1.84 10.68
N LEU A 68 -3.08 -1.67 9.45
CA LEU A 68 -1.65 -1.54 9.13
C LEU A 68 -1.43 -0.73 7.85
N ALA A 69 -0.35 0.04 7.80
CA ALA A 69 0.15 0.67 6.58
C ALA A 69 1.63 0.33 6.38
N TYR A 70 1.96 -0.28 5.24
CA TYR A 70 3.35 -0.33 4.77
C TYR A 70 3.67 0.96 4.03
N VAL A 71 4.63 1.72 4.53
CA VAL A 71 5.00 3.01 3.95
C VAL A 71 6.39 2.91 3.34
N PHE A 72 6.44 2.93 2.01
CA PHE A 72 7.66 2.94 1.22
C PHE A 72 7.90 4.32 0.62
N GLY A 73 9.16 4.72 0.54
CA GLY A 73 9.56 6.01 -0.01
C GLY A 73 10.31 6.88 1.01
N PRO A 74 10.82 8.04 0.55
CA PRO A 74 11.64 8.89 1.39
C PRO A 74 10.82 9.48 2.53
N MET A 75 11.41 9.55 3.73
CA MET A 75 10.79 10.16 4.92
C MET A 75 10.42 11.64 4.71
N THR A 76 10.98 12.31 3.70
CA THR A 76 10.64 13.69 3.34
C THR A 76 9.29 13.83 2.65
N VAL A 77 8.70 12.74 2.14
CA VAL A 77 7.44 12.74 1.39
C VAL A 77 6.24 12.46 2.31
N TRP A 78 6.45 11.71 3.40
CA TRP A 78 5.39 11.29 4.31
C TRP A 78 5.31 12.20 5.55
N PRO A 79 4.19 12.88 5.81
CA PRO A 79 4.05 13.65 7.03
C PRO A 79 4.02 12.71 8.25
N LYS A 80 4.58 13.15 9.38
CA LYS A 80 4.61 12.37 10.64
C LYS A 80 3.22 11.90 11.10
N SER A 81 2.15 12.52 10.61
CA SER A 81 0.77 12.12 10.89
C SER A 81 0.36 10.78 10.28
N VAL A 82 1.08 10.29 9.26
CA VAL A 82 0.82 8.99 8.60
C VAL A 82 1.27 7.80 9.45
N LEU A 83 2.16 8.02 10.41
CA LEU A 83 2.79 6.98 11.23
C LEU A 83 2.17 6.84 12.64
N ARG A 84 0.94 7.33 12.84
CA ARG A 84 0.27 7.31 14.16
C ARG A 84 -0.44 6.00 14.43
#